data_AF-A0A7L6A2R0-F1
#
_entry.id   AF-A0A7L6A2R0-F1
#
_cell.length_a   1.000
_cell.length_b   1.000
_cell.length_c   1.000
_cell.angle_alpha   90.00
_cell.angle_beta   90.00
_cell.angle_gamma   90.00
#
_symmetry.space_group_name_H-M   'P 1'
#
loop_
_entity.id
_entity.type
_entity.pdbx_description
1 polymer ?
#
loop_
_entity_poly.entity_id
_entity_poly.type
_entity_poly.pdbx_seq_one_letter_code
_entity_poly.pdbx_strand_id
1 'polypeptide(L)' 'MSLILTPNFNEPGKRYFRAFSPGDDFYEALIETHRDLSDTQSALLNAKLVLLLANHIGDIGVLREAMKIAREGV' A
#
# COMPACT_ATOMS: atom_id res chain seq x y z
N MET A 1 -15.01 -8.53 -3.52
CA MET A 1 -15.01 -7.29 -2.69
C MET A 1 -14.83 -6.10 -3.63
N SER A 2 -15.23 -4.88 -3.28
CA SER A 2 -14.97 -3.70 -4.11
C SER A 2 -13.67 -3.02 -3.70
N LEU A 3 -12.95 -2.41 -4.64
CA LEU A 3 -11.77 -1.62 -4.33
C LEU A 3 -12.16 -0.37 -3.50
N ILE A 4 -11.40 -0.09 -2.43
CA ILE A 4 -11.59 1.07 -1.57
C ILE A 4 -10.60 2.16 -2.00
N LEU A 5 -11.10 3.35 -2.35
CA LEU A 5 -10.31 4.49 -2.80
C LEU A 5 -10.20 5.62 -1.77
N THR A 6 -10.89 5.48 -0.64
CA THR A 6 -10.82 6.42 0.48
C THR A 6 -9.79 5.95 1.52
N PRO A 7 -9.19 6.86 2.32
CA PRO A 7 -8.29 6.47 3.40
C PRO A 7 -8.93 5.42 4.32
N ASN A 8 -8.25 4.28 4.50
CA ASN A 8 -8.76 3.16 5.29
C ASN A 8 -7.67 2.54 6.19
N PHE A 9 -6.68 3.33 6.59
CA PHE A 9 -5.61 2.89 7.49
C PHE A 9 -6.12 2.81 8.93
N ASN A 10 -5.97 1.65 9.56
CA ASN A 10 -6.32 1.41 10.95
C ASN A 10 -5.50 0.23 11.50
N GLU A 11 -5.27 0.24 12.82
CA GLU A 11 -4.66 -0.86 13.54
C GLU A 11 -5.68 -1.40 14.55
N PRO A 12 -6.03 -2.71 14.51
CA PRO A 12 -6.98 -3.29 15.45
C PRO A 12 -6.57 -3.04 16.91
N GLY A 13 -7.46 -2.40 17.69
CA GLY A 13 -7.22 -2.09 19.10
C GLY A 13 -6.46 -0.78 19.37
N LYS A 14 -5.91 -0.12 18.35
CA LYS A 14 -5.27 1.21 18.49
C LYS A 14 -6.31 2.31 18.25
N ARG A 15 -6.44 3.23 19.22
CA ARG A 15 -7.25 4.45 19.06
C ARG A 15 -6.34 5.61 18.70
N TYR A 16 -6.49 6.12 17.48
CA TYR A 16 -5.79 7.32 17.05
C TYR A 16 -6.57 8.56 17.50
N PHE A 17 -5.88 9.50 18.13
CA PHE A 17 -6.47 10.79 18.54
C PHE A 17 -6.57 11.79 17.37
N ARG A 18 -5.83 11.55 16.29
CA ARG A 18 -5.87 12.33 15.04
C ARG A 18 -6.15 11.39 13.87
N ALA A 19 -7.06 11.77 12.98
CA ALA A 19 -7.52 10.93 11.88
C ALA A 19 -6.43 10.54 10.85
N PHE A 20 -5.36 11.34 10.75
CA PHE A 20 -4.30 11.14 9.76
C PHE A 20 -3.10 10.32 10.27
N SER A 21 -2.94 10.19 11.59
CA SER A 21 -1.83 9.46 12.20
C SER A 21 -1.62 8.02 11.72
N PRO A 22 -2.65 7.18 11.47
CA PRO A 22 -2.41 5.83 10.96
C PRO A 22 -1.81 5.81 9.55
N GLY A 23 -2.19 6.79 8.71
CA GLY A 23 -1.61 6.95 7.39
C GLY A 23 -0.16 7.40 7.48
N ASP A 24 0.11 8.39 8.33
CA ASP A 24 1.45 8.92 8.57
C ASP A 24 2.41 7.84 9.09
N ASP A 25 1.98 7.06 10.09
CA ASP A 25 2.74 5.92 10.65
C ASP A 25 3.09 4.89 9.55
N PHE A 26 2.13 4.57 8.67
CA PHE A 26 2.37 3.67 7.54
C PHE A 26 3.34 4.26 6.51
N TYR A 27 3.19 5.55 6.16
CA TYR A 27 4.09 6.23 5.24
C TYR A 27 5.52 6.28 5.79
N GLU A 28 5.71 6.57 7.08
CA GLU A 28 7.01 6.52 7.73
C GLU A 28 7.62 5.12 7.61
N ALA A 29 6.89 4.07 7.99
CA ALA A 29 7.35 2.69 7.88
C ALA A 29 7.73 2.29 6.45
N LEU A 30 6.97 2.76 5.45
CA LEU A 30 7.28 2.52 4.04
C LEU A 30 8.61 3.19 3.66
N ILE A 31 8.80 4.47 3.99
CA ILE A 31 10.05 5.20 3.71
C ILE A 31 11.25 4.53 4.40
N GLU A 32 11.09 4.13 5.66
CA GLU A 32 12.11 3.39 6.41
C GLU A 32 12.50 2.09 5.69
N THR A 33 11.55 1.38 5.10
CA THR A 33 11.81 0.13 4.37
C THR A 33 12.66 0.35 3.10
N HIS A 34 12.66 1.57 2.55
CA HIS A 34 13.49 1.95 1.41
C HIS A 34 14.86 2.51 1.79
N ARG A 35 15.14 2.73 3.08
CA ARG A 35 16.41 3.30 3.55
C ARG A 35 17.59 2.40 3.13
N ASP A 36 18.68 3.04 2.74
CA ASP A 36 19.94 2.42 2.30
C ASP A 36 19.84 1.51 1.05
N LEU A 37 18.72 1.55 0.33
CA LEU A 37 18.56 0.84 -0.94
C LEU A 37 18.94 1.73 -2.13
N SER A 38 19.58 1.14 -3.14
CA SER A 38 19.70 1.77 -4.46
C SER A 38 18.34 1.85 -5.16
N ASP A 39 18.24 2.68 -6.20
CA ASP A 39 17.01 2.78 -7.01
C ASP A 39 16.54 1.44 -7.56
N THR A 40 17.47 0.59 -8.00
CA THR A 40 17.15 -0.75 -8.52
C THR A 40 16.67 -1.70 -7.43
N GLN A 41 17.25 -1.63 -6.23
CA GLN A 41 16.80 -2.41 -5.07
C GLN A 41 15.44 -1.92 -4.57
N SER A 42 15.22 -0.61 -4.56
CA SER A 42 13.95 0.04 -4.22
C SER A 42 12.83 -0.37 -5.18
N ALA A 43 13.10 -0.40 -6.50
CA ALA A 43 12.15 -0.91 -7.49
C ALA A 43 11.84 -2.41 -7.30
N LEU A 44 12.85 -3.23 -7.00
CA LEU A 44 12.66 -4.65 -6.69
C LEU A 44 11.83 -4.85 -5.41
N LEU A 45 12.04 -4.02 -4.39
CA LEU A 45 11.25 -4.03 -3.17
C LEU A 45 9.78 -3.74 -3.47
N ASN A 46 9.49 -2.69 -4.25
CA ASN A 46 8.13 -2.35 -4.65
C ASN A 46 7.46 -3.49 -5.41
N ALA A 47 8.15 -4.13 -6.35
CA ALA A 47 7.62 -5.28 -7.09
C ALA A 47 7.27 -6.45 -6.15
N LYS A 48 8.14 -6.76 -5.17
CA LYS A 48 7.88 -7.80 -4.16
C LYS A 48 6.70 -7.43 -3.27
N LEU A 49 6.64 -6.19 -2.79
CA LEU A 49 5.56 -5.71 -1.93
C LEU A 49 4.21 -5.79 -2.64
N VAL A 50 4.13 -5.37 -3.90
CA VAL A 50 2.92 -5.50 -4.73
C VAL A 50 2.45 -6.95 -4.81
N LEU A 51 3.36 -7.91 -5.06
CA LEU A 51 3.00 -9.33 -5.14
C LEU A 51 2.52 -9.90 -3.79
N LEU A 52 3.17 -9.51 -2.68
CA LEU A 52 2.75 -9.92 -1.33
C LEU A 52 1.35 -9.40 -1.00
N LEU A 53 1.09 -8.12 -1.26
CA LEU A 53 -0.22 -7.51 -1.03
C LEU A 53 -1.29 -8.09 -1.95
N ALA A 54 -0.95 -8.37 -3.22
CA ALA A 54 -1.88 -9.01 -4.15
C ALA A 54 -2.30 -10.41 -3.66
N ASN A 55 -1.34 -11.19 -3.14
CA ASN A 55 -1.63 -12.48 -2.53
C ASN A 55 -2.48 -12.35 -1.26
N HIS A 56 -2.22 -11.35 -0.43
CA HIS A 56 -3.02 -11.08 0.77
C HIS A 56 -4.46 -10.68 0.44
N ILE A 57 -4.67 -9.88 -0.61
CA ILE A 57 -6.00 -9.47 -1.10
C ILE A 57 -6.77 -10.67 -1.67
N GLY A 58 -6.11 -11.52 -2.47
CA GLY A 58 -6.67 -12.78 -3.01
C GLY A 58 -7.79 -12.66 -4.06
N ASP A 59 -8.46 -11.50 -4.15
CA ASP A 59 -9.55 -11.24 -5.10
C ASP A 59 -9.01 -10.66 -6.42
N ILE A 60 -8.99 -11.48 -7.48
CA ILE A 60 -8.52 -11.08 -8.82
C ILE A 60 -9.34 -9.90 -9.40
N GLY A 61 -10.63 -9.78 -9.05
CA GLY A 61 -11.47 -8.68 -9.51
C GLY A 61 -10.97 -7.34 -8.99
N VAL A 62 -10.71 -7.27 -7.67
CA VAL A 62 -10.12 -6.08 -7.01
C VAL A 62 -8.77 -5.72 -7.63
N LEU A 63 -7.91 -6.71 -7.87
CA LEU A 63 -6.59 -6.48 -8.46
C LEU A 63 -6.68 -5.93 -9.89
N ARG A 64 -7.61 -6.43 -10.71
CA ARG A 64 -7.83 -5.92 -12.08
C ARG A 64 -8.37 -4.50 -12.08
N GLU A 65 -9.30 -4.18 -11.18
CA GLU A 65 -9.81 -2.83 -11.00
C GLU A 65 -8.68 -1.86 -10.60
N ALA A 66 -7.86 -2.25 -9.62
CA ALA A 66 -6.71 -1.46 -9.19
C ALA A 66 -5.71 -1.20 -10.32
N MET A 67 -5.37 -2.23 -11.12
CA MET A 67 -4.48 -2.07 -12.28
C MET A 67 -5.05 -1.14 -13.36
N LYS A 68 -6.37 -1.20 -13.59
CA LYS A 68 -7.03 -0.31 -14.54
C LYS A 68 -6.90 1.15 -14.09
N ILE A 69 -7.25 1.44 -12.84
CA ILE A 69 -7.17 2.80 -12.27
C ILE A 69 -5.73 3.29 -12.22
N ALA A 70 -4.77 2.45 -11.80
CA ALA A 70 -3.36 2.83 -11.75
C ALA A 70 -2.75 3.16 -13.13
N ARG A 71 -3.34 2.64 -14.22
CA ARG A 71 -2.93 2.97 -15.59
C ARG A 71 -3.50 4.30 -16.07
N GLU A 72 -4.56 4.81 -15.45
CA GLU A 72 -5.15 6.09 -15.81
C GLU A 72 -4.21 7.23 -15.37
N GLY A 73 -3.74 8.05 -16.32
CA GLY A 73 -2.88 9.22 -16.01
C GLY A 73 -1.37 8.95 -16.05
N VAL A 74 -0.94 7.77 -16.50
CA VAL A 74 0.45 7.45 -16.89
C VAL A 74 0.53 7.35 -18.42
#